data_AF-X1FJY2-F1
#
_entry.id   AF-X1FJY2-F1
#
_cell.length_a   1.000
_cell.length_b   1.000
_cell.length_c   1.000
_cell.angle_alpha   90.00
_cell.angle_beta   90.00
_cell.angle_gamma   90.00
#
_symmetry.space_group_name_H-M   'P 1'
#
loop_
_entity.id
_entity.type
_entity.pdbx_description
1 polymer ?
#
loop_
_entity_poly.entity_id
_entity_poly.type
_entity_poly.pdbx_seq_one_letter_code
_entity_poly.pdbx_strand_id
1 'polypeptide(L)' 'MSLYYVYILETIAKNNKKRFYTGYTNNLNRRLQEHKKGTGAKFCRGKKKIQLKYFESF' A
#
# COMPACT_ATOMS: atom_id res chain seq x y z
N MET A 1 22.29 -9.10 -3.10
CA MET A 1 21.72 -8.26 -2.02
C MET A 1 20.23 -8.15 -2.29
N SER A 2 19.37 -8.60 -1.38
CA SER A 2 17.91 -8.45 -1.54
C SER A 2 17.50 -7.13 -0.91
N LEU A 3 17.02 -6.19 -1.73
CA LEU A 3 16.52 -4.89 -1.26
C LEU A 3 15.11 -5.06 -0.71
N TYR A 4 14.89 -4.65 0.54
CA TYR A 4 13.58 -4.64 1.17
C TYR A 4 13.08 -3.23 1.34
N TYR A 5 11.76 -3.06 1.24
CA TYR A 5 11.10 -1.78 1.39
C TYR A 5 10.11 -1.85 2.55
N VAL A 6 10.14 -0.84 3.42
CA VAL A 6 9.02 -0.49 4.29
C VAL A 6 8.27 0.66 3.62
N TYR A 7 6.93 0.63 3.61
CA TYR A 7 6.14 1.64 2.92
C TYR A 7 4.87 2.02 3.68
N ILE A 8 4.39 3.25 3.42
CA ILE A 8 3.13 3.80 3.93
C ILE A 8 2.25 4.20 2.74
N LEU A 9 1.02 3.68 2.73
CA LEU A 9 -0.04 4.06 1.79
C LEU A 9 -1.06 4.95 2.48
N GLU A 10 -1.44 6.05 1.85
CA GLU A 10 -2.69 6.74 2.15
C GLU A 10 -3.84 6.06 1.42
N THR A 11 -4.90 5.76 2.15
CA THR A 11 -6.12 5.15 1.63
C THR A 11 -7.33 6.02 1.93
N ILE A 12 -8.27 6.08 0.99
CA ILE A 12 -9.58 6.71 1.19
C ILE A 12 -10.63 5.60 1.23
N ALA A 13 -11.31 5.46 2.37
CA ALA A 13 -12.40 4.49 2.54
C ALA A 13 -13.68 4.94 1.83
N LYS A 14 -14.68 4.05 1.73
CA LYS A 14 -15.96 4.35 1.06
C LYS A 14 -16.68 5.55 1.66
N ASN A 15 -16.60 5.70 2.99
CA ASN A 15 -17.13 6.84 3.76
C ASN A 15 -16.21 8.08 3.74
N ASN A 16 -15.32 8.20 2.75
CA ASN A 16 -14.36 9.31 2.58
C ASN A 16 -13.37 9.51 3.74
N LYS A 17 -13.28 8.56 4.69
CA LYS A 17 -12.29 8.62 5.77
C LYS A 17 -10.90 8.30 5.23
N LYS A 18 -9.94 9.21 5.45
CA LYS A 18 -8.51 8.98 5.22
C LYS A 18 -7.94 8.06 6.28
N ARG A 19 -7.11 7.10 5.87
CA ARG A 19 -6.39 6.16 6.74
C ARG A 19 -5.05 5.80 6.14
N PHE A 20 -4.08 5.48 6.98
CA PHE A 20 -2.78 4.97 6.55
C PHE A 20 -2.69 3.45 6.69
N TYR A 21 -1.92 2.84 5.81
CA TYR A 21 -1.57 1.43 5.83
C TYR A 21 -0.07 1.28 5.70
N THR A 22 0.55 0.58 6.63
CA THR A 22 1.97 0.22 6.61
C THR A 22 2.16 -1.20 6.09
N GLY A 23 3.24 -1.43 5.38
CA GLY A 23 3.63 -2.77 4.96
C GLY A 23 5.10 -2.84 4.58
N TYR A 24 5.57 -4.05 4.31
CA TYR A 24 6.91 -4.30 3.79
C TYR A 24 6.89 -5.26 2.60
N THR A 25 7.90 -5.21 1.75
CA THR A 25 8.02 -6.04 0.54
C THR A 25 9.44 -5.95 -0.03
N ASN A 26 9.91 -6.98 -0.74
CA ASN A 26 11.11 -6.90 -1.57
C ASN A 26 10.84 -6.38 -2.99
N ASN A 27 9.57 -6.14 -3.34
CA ASN A 27 9.16 -5.58 -4.62
C ASN A 27 8.02 -4.60 -4.41
N LEU A 28 8.35 -3.31 -4.32
CA LEU A 28 7.42 -2.22 -4.02
C LEU A 28 6.39 -2.02 -5.13
N ASN A 29 6.84 -2.03 -6.38
CA ASN A 29 5.99 -1.79 -7.55
C ASN A 29 4.91 -2.88 -7.70
N ARG A 30 5.29 -4.16 -7.63
CA ARG A 30 4.34 -5.27 -7.67
C ARG A 30 3.30 -5.12 -6.56
N ARG A 31 3.76 -4.89 -5.33
CA ARG A 31 2.90 -4.81 -4.15
C ARG A 31 1.92 -3.63 -4.23
N LEU A 32 2.36 -2.48 -4.73
CA LEU A 32 1.48 -1.32 -4.92
C LEU A 32 0.36 -1.62 -5.93
N GLN A 33 0.66 -2.35 -7.01
CA GLN A 33 -0.34 -2.76 -7.99
C GLN A 33 -1.35 -3.77 -7.41
N GLU A 34 -0.89 -4.74 -6.62
CA GLU A 34 -1.78 -5.67 -5.92
C GLU A 34 -2.73 -4.94 -4.97
N HIS A 35 -2.25 -3.93 -4.23
CA HIS A 35 -3.12 -3.11 -3.38
C HIS A 35 -4.15 -2.34 -4.19
N LYS A 36 -3.76 -1.70 -5.30
CA LYS A 36 -4.69 -1.00 -6.21
C LYS A 36 -5.73 -1.93 -6.83
N LYS A 37 -5.36 -3.18 -7.14
CA LYS A 37 -6.26 -4.23 -7.64
C LYS A 37 -7.12 -4.87 -6.56
N GLY A 38 -6.85 -4.59 -5.27
CA GLY A 38 -7.58 -5.14 -4.14
C GLY A 38 -7.19 -6.57 -3.76
N THR A 39 -6.08 -7.09 -4.28
CA THR A 39 -5.53 -8.43 -3.96
C THR A 39 -4.36 -8.39 -2.98
N GLY A 40 -3.78 -7.21 -2.71
CA GLY A 40 -2.58 -7.06 -1.89
C GLY A 40 -2.77 -7.21 -0.38
N ALA A 41 -3.94 -6.81 0.15
CA ALA A 41 -4.30 -6.98 1.56
C ALA A 41 -5.82 -6.83 1.77
N LYS A 42 -6.36 -7.55 2.77
CA LYS A 42 -7.76 -7.41 3.20
C LYS A 42 -8.11 -5.96 3.54
N PHE A 43 -7.19 -5.22 4.17
CA PHE A 43 -7.39 -3.81 4.50
C PHE A 43 -7.55 -2.93 3.26
N CYS A 44 -6.77 -3.15 2.21
CA CYS A 44 -6.75 -2.31 1.01
C CYS A 44 -7.90 -2.63 0.03
N ARG A 45 -8.59 -3.75 0.20
CA ARG A 45 -9.70 -4.14 -0.67
C ARG A 45 -10.87 -3.14 -0.59
N GLY A 46 -11.36 -2.70 -1.76
CA GLY A 46 -12.52 -1.82 -1.87
C GLY A 46 -12.30 -0.37 -1.38
N LYS A 47 -11.03 0.08 -1.26
CA LYS A 47 -10.71 1.50 -1.04
C LYS A 47 -10.94 2.29 -2.33
N LYS A 48 -11.47 3.51 -2.20
CA LYS A 48 -11.69 4.42 -3.34
C LYS A 48 -10.37 4.89 -3.96
N LYS A 49 -9.39 5.14 -3.10
CA LYS A 49 -8.08 5.66 -3.50
C LYS A 49 -7.01 5.00 -2.66
N ILE A 50 -5.90 4.65 -3.29
CA ILE A 50 -4.68 4.14 -2.64
C ILE A 50 -3.50 4.88 -3.27
N GLN A 51 -2.73 5.58 -2.45
CA GLN A 51 -1.55 6.34 -2.88
C GLN A 51 -0.37 6.01 -1.98
N LEU A 52 0.79 5.76 -2.59
CA LEU A 52 2.04 5.66 -1.85
C LEU A 52 2.43 7.05 -1.33
N LYS A 53 2.71 7.17 -0.04
CA LYS A 53 3.13 8.43 0.60
C LYS A 53 4.58 8.40 1.06
N TYR A 54 5.06 7.23 1.46
CA TYR A 54 6.42 7.05 1.95
C TYR A 54 6.90 5.65 1.63
N PHE A 55 8.20 5.51 1.37
CA PHE A 55 8.90 4.24 1.41
C PHE A 55 10.36 4.47 1.80
N GLU A 56 10.96 3.45 2.41
CA GLU A 56 12.37 3.41 2.76
C GLU A 56 12.93 2.03 2.40
N SER A 57 14.18 1.97 1.94
CA SER A 57 14.83 0.75 1.46
C SER A 57 15.99 0.30 2.35
N PHE A 58 16.14 -1.01 2.53
CA PHE A 58 17.14 -1.67 3.39
C PHE A 58 17.81 -2.84 2.67
#